data_AF-A0A7C1RFL7-F1
#
_entry.id   AF-A0A7C1RFL7-F1
#
_cell.length_a   1.000
_cell.length_b   1.000
_cell.length_c   1.000
_cell.angle_alpha   90.00
_cell.angle_beta   90.00
_cell.angle_gamma   90.00
#
_symmetry.space_group_name_H-M   'P 1'
#
loop_
_entity.id
_entity.type
_entity.pdbx_description
1 polymer ?
#
loop_
_entity_poly.entity_id
_entity_poly.type
_entity_poly.pdbx_seq_one_letter_code
_entity_poly.pdbx_strand_id
1 'polypeptide(L)'
;MTEITSVAGLEPNQLLHIEGHLDRRYIQPGKIPGALTLVARRGEIAYVKAQGLMDVERNKPVRRDTVFRIYSMTKPITSIAMMQLYEQGRFLLDDPVHKYIPAWKNLRVYKSGV
;
A
#
# COMPACT_ATOMS: atom_id res chain seq x y z
N MET A 1 28.93 -18.76 19.56
CA MET A 1 27.79 -18.96 18.65
C MET A 1 26.75 -17.91 19.04
N THR A 2 26.71 -16.79 18.32
CA THR A 2 25.86 -15.65 18.67
C THR A 2 24.41 -16.05 18.41
N GLU A 3 23.58 -16.10 19.44
CA GLU A 3 22.13 -16.31 19.28
C GLU A 3 21.58 -15.17 18.42
N ILE A 4 21.17 -15.50 17.20
CA ILE A 4 20.46 -14.57 16.33
C ILE A 4 19.03 -14.54 16.86
N THR A 5 18.75 -13.61 17.75
CA THR A 5 17.41 -13.44 18.32
C THR A 5 16.44 -13.06 17.19
N SER A 6 15.37 -13.84 17.03
CA SER A 6 14.31 -13.51 16.08
C SER A 6 13.64 -12.18 16.43
N VAL A 7 13.36 -11.33 15.45
CA VAL A 7 12.58 -10.09 15.64
C VAL A 7 11.13 -10.36 15.27
N ALA A 8 10.18 -10.07 16.17
CA ALA A 8 8.77 -10.42 15.99
C ALA A 8 8.50 -11.91 15.59
N GLY A 9 9.41 -12.82 15.97
CA GLY A 9 9.38 -14.22 15.58
C GLY A 9 9.72 -14.47 14.10
N LEU A 10 10.52 -13.59 13.48
CA LEU A 10 11.08 -13.72 12.14
C LEU A 10 12.61 -13.80 12.23
N GLU A 11 13.23 -14.64 11.40
CA GLU A 11 14.68 -14.79 11.34
C GLU A 11 15.30 -13.59 10.60
N PRO A 12 16.18 -12.79 11.23
CA PRO A 12 16.69 -11.55 10.64
C PRO A 12 17.46 -11.73 9.33
N ASN A 13 18.24 -12.80 9.17
CA ASN A 13 19.01 -13.01 7.94
C ASN A 13 18.10 -13.33 6.75
N GLN A 14 16.98 -14.03 6.95
CA GLN A 14 15.98 -14.27 5.91
C GLN A 14 15.37 -12.96 5.41
N LEU A 15 15.20 -11.95 6.28
CA LEU A 15 14.66 -10.65 5.89
C LEU A 15 15.64 -9.88 4.97
N LEU A 16 16.95 -10.12 5.08
CA LEU A 16 17.96 -9.52 4.18
C LEU A 16 17.81 -10.02 2.73
N HIS A 17 17.18 -11.17 2.51
CA HIS A 17 16.89 -11.63 1.15
C HIS A 17 15.96 -10.66 0.39
N ILE A 18 15.14 -9.88 1.10
CA ILE A 18 14.24 -8.87 0.51
C ILE A 18 15.06 -7.77 -0.18
N GLU A 19 16.02 -7.14 0.53
CA GLU A 19 16.82 -6.07 -0.05
C GLU A 19 17.66 -6.56 -1.23
N GLY A 20 18.29 -7.73 -1.10
CA GLY A 20 19.09 -8.32 -2.16
C GLY A 20 18.27 -8.73 -3.38
N HIS A 21 17.01 -9.14 -3.19
CA HIS A 21 16.09 -9.43 -4.29
C HIS A 21 15.68 -8.15 -5.01
N LEU A 22 15.22 -7.13 -4.27
CA LEU A 22 14.79 -5.85 -4.84
C LEU A 22 15.93 -5.16 -5.59
N ASP A 23 17.13 -5.12 -5.01
CA ASP A 23 18.28 -4.50 -5.65
C ASP A 23 18.62 -5.22 -6.97
N ARG A 24 18.92 -6.52 -6.92
CA ARG A 24 19.40 -7.27 -8.09
C ARG A 24 18.35 -7.46 -9.18
N ARG A 25 17.07 -7.61 -8.83
CA ARG A 25 16.01 -7.96 -9.80
C ARG A 25 15.21 -6.78 -10.32
N TYR A 26 15.20 -5.66 -9.60
CA TYR A 26 14.36 -4.50 -9.92
C TYR A 26 15.14 -3.19 -10.05
N ILE A 27 16.00 -2.85 -9.09
CA ILE A 27 16.68 -1.54 -9.08
C ILE A 27 17.89 -1.53 -10.03
N GLN A 28 18.85 -2.44 -9.88
CA GLN A 28 20.03 -2.53 -10.76
C GLN A 28 19.65 -2.68 -12.25
N PRO A 29 18.64 -3.49 -12.62
CA PRO A 29 18.20 -3.59 -14.02
C PRO A 29 17.32 -2.43 -14.50
N GLY A 30 17.04 -1.42 -13.66
CA GLY A 30 16.26 -0.24 -14.02
C GLY A 30 14.74 -0.45 -14.17
N LYS A 31 14.18 -1.52 -13.60
CA LYS A 31 12.72 -1.78 -13.67
C LYS A 31 11.91 -0.85 -12.78
N ILE A 32 12.49 -0.47 -11.63
CA ILE A 32 11.97 0.58 -10.74
C ILE A 32 13.14 1.46 -10.29
N PRO A 33 12.93 2.76 -10.08
CA PRO A 33 14.02 3.66 -9.68
C PRO A 33 14.43 3.49 -8.22
N GLY A 34 13.51 3.06 -7.36
CA GLY A 34 13.73 2.87 -5.93
C GLY A 34 12.52 2.25 -5.23
N ALA A 35 12.72 1.84 -3.99
CA ALA A 35 11.70 1.21 -3.15
C ALA A 35 11.91 1.54 -1.67
N LEU A 36 10.81 1.60 -0.92
CA LEU A 36 10.79 1.54 0.54
C LEU A 36 9.95 0.32 0.94
N THR A 37 10.55 -0.63 1.66
CA THR A 37 9.86 -1.85 2.08
C THR A 37 9.87 -1.95 3.60
N LEU A 38 8.72 -2.31 4.17
CA LEU A 38 8.52 -2.48 5.61
C LEU A 38 7.83 -3.83 5.87
N VAL A 39 8.35 -4.58 6.84
CA VAL A 39 7.72 -5.79 7.37
C VAL A 39 7.48 -5.57 8.86
N ALA A 40 6.23 -5.68 9.28
CA ALA A 40 5.84 -5.59 10.69
C ALA A 40 5.01 -6.80 11.10
N ARG A 41 5.20 -7.26 12.32
CA ARG A 41 4.49 -8.39 12.91
C ARG A 41 4.38 -8.19 14.42
N ARG A 42 3.24 -8.55 15.02
CA ARG A 42 3.00 -8.43 16.48
C ARG A 42 3.26 -7.00 17.02
N GLY A 43 2.95 -5.97 16.24
CA GLY A 43 3.15 -4.57 16.64
C GLY A 43 4.59 -4.06 16.52
N GLU A 44 5.54 -4.90 16.09
CA GLU A 44 6.94 -4.54 15.93
C GLU A 44 7.32 -4.44 14.45
N ILE A 45 8.18 -3.48 14.11
CA ILE A 45 8.81 -3.40 12.78
C ILE A 45 10.01 -4.33 12.79
N ALA A 46 9.91 -5.44 12.05
CA ALA A 46 10.98 -6.43 11.93
C ALA A 46 12.01 -6.06 10.85
N TYR A 47 11.59 -5.31 9.83
CA TYR A 47 12.46 -4.88 8.75
C TYR A 47 11.93 -3.58 8.13
N VAL A 48 12.85 -2.66 7.82
CA VAL A 48 12.56 -1.47 7.02
C VAL A 48 13.79 -1.07 6.22
N LYS A 49 13.64 -0.90 4.90
CA LYS A 49 14.75 -0.52 4.02
C LYS A 49 14.30 0.40 2.91
N ALA A 50 15.03 1.51 2.74
CA ALA A 50 14.96 2.39 1.58
C ALA A 50 16.11 2.04 0.60
N GLN A 51 15.81 1.95 -0.68
CA GLN A 51 16.76 1.61 -1.75
C GLN A 51 16.48 2.46 -3.00
N GLY A 52 17.53 2.81 -3.74
CA GLY A 52 17.43 3.54 -5.01
C GLY A 52 17.00 5.00 -4.85
N LEU A 53 16.37 5.54 -5.88
CA LEU A 53 16.04 6.95 -6.02
C LEU A 53 14.52 7.20 -5.99
N MET A 54 14.09 8.24 -5.28
CA MET A 54 12.72 8.77 -5.34
C MET A 54 12.52 9.74 -6.50
N ASP A 55 13.61 10.31 -7.01
CA ASP A 55 13.64 11.26 -8.13
C ASP A 55 14.92 10.98 -8.92
N VAL A 56 14.78 10.40 -10.11
CA VAL A 56 15.91 9.98 -10.96
C VAL A 56 16.63 11.18 -11.54
N GLU A 57 15.89 12.16 -12.05
CA GLU A 57 16.44 13.36 -12.71
C GLU A 57 17.27 14.21 -11.75
N ARG A 58 16.82 14.29 -10.49
CA ARG A 58 17.52 15.05 -9.44
C ARG A 58 18.46 14.21 -8.60
N ASN A 59 18.63 12.94 -8.94
CA ASN A 59 19.44 11.97 -8.20
C ASN A 59 19.15 11.98 -6.67
N LYS A 60 17.86 12.00 -6.29
CA LYS A 60 17.46 12.03 -4.87
C LYS A 60 17.16 10.62 -4.36
N PRO A 61 17.78 10.19 -3.26
CA PRO A 61 17.57 8.85 -2.71
C PRO A 61 16.17 8.71 -2.11
N VAL A 62 15.63 7.49 -2.14
CA VAL A 62 14.48 7.13 -1.30
C VAL A 62 14.88 7.26 0.17
N ARG A 63 13.99 7.80 0.99
CA ARG A 63 14.12 7.91 2.44
C ARG A 63 12.89 7.32 3.12
N ARG A 64 12.95 7.12 4.44
CA ARG A 64 11.83 6.59 5.23
C ARG A 64 10.59 7.50 5.22
N ASP A 65 10.78 8.78 4.96
CA ASP A 65 9.74 9.83 4.88
C ASP A 65 9.34 10.16 3.43
N THR A 66 9.85 9.43 2.43
CA THR A 66 9.47 9.67 1.03
C THR A 66 7.96 9.47 0.85
N VAL A 67 7.29 10.48 0.29
CA VAL A 67 5.87 10.42 -0.07
C VAL A 67 5.70 9.74 -1.42
N PHE A 68 4.92 8.66 -1.45
CA PHE A 68 4.57 7.94 -2.67
C PHE A 68 3.14 8.22 -3.10
N ARG A 69 2.89 8.22 -4.41
CA ARG A 69 1.52 8.15 -4.95
C ARG A 69 1.04 6.71 -4.82
N ILE A 70 0.06 6.47 -3.96
CA ILE A 70 -0.41 5.11 -3.63
C ILE A 70 -1.59 4.63 -4.51
N TYR A 71 -2.11 5.49 -5.39
CA TYR A 71 -3.18 5.19 -6.36
C TYR A 71 -4.37 4.43 -5.73
N SER A 72 -4.71 3.26 -6.25
CA SER A 72 -5.85 2.46 -5.79
C SER A 72 -5.75 2.03 -4.32
N MET A 73 -4.57 2.10 -3.69
CA MET A 73 -4.45 1.87 -2.24
C MET A 73 -5.14 2.95 -1.40
N THR A 74 -5.61 4.04 -2.01
CA THR A 74 -6.53 4.98 -1.34
C THR A 74 -7.92 4.37 -1.08
N LYS A 75 -8.34 3.33 -1.82
CA LYS A 75 -9.68 2.73 -1.68
C LYS A 75 -9.98 2.24 -0.25
N PRO A 76 -9.11 1.45 0.42
CA PRO A 76 -9.33 1.09 1.83
C PRO A 76 -9.50 2.31 2.77
N ILE A 77 -8.79 3.41 2.53
CA ILE A 77 -8.94 4.65 3.32
C ILE A 77 -10.35 5.22 3.14
N THR A 78 -10.83 5.32 1.90
CA THR A 78 -12.21 5.74 1.60
C THR A 78 -13.24 4.77 2.17
N SER A 79 -13.01 3.46 2.09
CA SER A 79 -13.89 2.45 2.67
C SER A 79 -14.02 2.61 4.18
N ILE A 80 -12.92 2.86 4.91
CA ILE A 80 -12.96 3.12 6.35
C ILE A 80 -13.75 4.40 6.66
N ALA A 81 -13.52 5.48 5.90
CA ALA A 81 -14.29 6.72 6.07
C ALA A 81 -15.79 6.49 5.88
N MET A 82 -16.19 5.68 4.89
CA MET A 82 -17.58 5.26 4.73
C MET A 82 -18.05 4.40 5.90
N MET A 83 -17.27 3.44 6.38
CA MET A 83 -17.69 2.61 7.52
C MET A 83 -17.88 3.41 8.82
N GLN A 84 -17.08 4.46 9.05
CA GLN A 84 -17.28 5.37 10.17
C GLN A 84 -18.64 6.09 10.09
N LEU A 85 -19.06 6.51 8.89
CA LEU A 85 -20.38 7.12 8.68
C LEU A 85 -21.52 6.11 8.86
N TYR A 86 -21.30 4.85 8.48
CA TYR A 86 -22.23 3.76 8.73
C TYR A 86 -22.43 3.49 10.24
N GLU A 87 -21.34 3.41 11.02
CA GLU A 87 -21.40 3.25 12.48
C GLU A 87 -22.12 4.43 13.16
N GLN A 88 -22.06 5.63 12.57
CA GLN A 88 -22.79 6.81 13.02
C GLN A 88 -24.26 6.85 12.54
N GLY A 89 -24.74 5.83 11.84
CA GLY A 89 -26.09 5.76 11.29
C GLY A 89 -26.39 6.79 10.20
N ARG A 90 -25.37 7.30 9.49
CA ARG A 90 -25.53 8.33 8.44
C ARG A 90 -26.02 7.76 7.11
N PHE A 91 -25.80 6.48 6.87
CA PHE A 91 -26.37 5.70 5.78
C PHE A 91 -26.38 4.22 6.18
N LEU A 92 -27.14 3.40 5.45
CA LEU A 92 -27.09 1.95 5.54
C LEU A 92 -26.40 1.36 4.30
N LEU A 93 -25.75 0.20 4.41
CA LEU A 93 -25.02 -0.41 3.29
C LEU A 93 -25.92 -0.76 2.09
N ASP A 94 -27.22 -0.92 2.33
CA ASP A 94 -28.25 -1.21 1.35
C ASP A 94 -29.06 0.04 0.94
N ASP A 95 -28.73 1.23 1.46
CA ASP A 95 -29.31 2.46 0.95
C ASP A 95 -29.05 2.57 -0.56
N PRO A 96 -30.07 2.89 -1.37
CA PRO A 96 -29.85 3.07 -2.79
C PRO A 96 -28.94 4.29 -3.01
N VAL A 97 -27.92 4.14 -3.87
CA VAL A 97 -26.94 5.21 -4.14
C VAL A 97 -27.61 6.53 -4.56
N HIS A 98 -28.74 6.45 -5.28
CA HIS A 98 -29.47 7.64 -5.72
C HIS A 98 -30.09 8.48 -4.59
N LYS A 99 -30.10 7.99 -3.34
CA LYS A 99 -30.41 8.77 -2.14
C LYS A 99 -29.38 9.89 -1.92
N TYR A 100 -28.13 9.64 -2.28
CA TYR A 100 -27.00 10.56 -2.12
C TYR A 100 -26.52 11.16 -3.44
N ILE A 101 -26.72 10.45 -4.55
CA ILE A 101 -26.35 10.89 -5.90
C ILE A 101 -27.59 10.81 -6.81
N PRO A 102 -28.50 11.82 -6.79
CA PRO A 102 -29.81 11.73 -7.46
C PRO A 102 -29.76 11.38 -8.95
N ALA A 103 -28.70 11.77 -9.66
CA ALA A 103 -28.48 11.45 -11.07
C ALA A 103 -28.45 9.92 -11.35
N TRP A 104 -28.23 9.09 -10.34
CA TRP A 104 -28.15 7.63 -10.47
C TRP A 104 -29.50 6.92 -10.36
N LYS A 105 -30.62 7.65 -10.16
CA LYS A 105 -31.95 7.05 -9.93
C LYS A 105 -32.38 6.07 -11.03
N ASN A 106 -32.03 6.36 -12.28
CA ASN A 106 -32.38 5.55 -13.46
C ASN A 106 -31.12 4.99 -14.13
N LEU A 107 -30.00 4.86 -13.40
CA LEU A 107 -28.76 4.31 -13.94
C LEU A 107 -29.00 2.83 -14.31
N ARG A 108 -28.69 2.47 -15.56
CA ARG A 108 -28.87 1.10 -16.07
C ARG A 108 -27.51 0.43 -16.22
N VAL A 109 -27.46 -0.87 -15.92
CA VAL A 109 -26.28 -1.69 -16.24
C VAL A 109 -26.30 -1.96 -17.74
N TYR A 110 -25.18 -1.69 -18.39
CA TYR A 110 -24.99 -2.08 -19.79
C TYR A 110 -25.02 -3.62 -19.89
N LYS A 111 -26.01 -4.15 -20.61
CA LYS A 111 -26.26 -5.61 -20.69
C LYS A 111 -25.63 -6.23 -21.95
N SER A 112 -25.74 -5.55 -23.09
CA SER A 112 -25.12 -5.90 -24.36
C SER A 112 -25.39 -4.80 -25.40
N GLY A 113 -24.58 -4.77 -26.46
CA GLY A 113 -24.65 -3.91 -27.64
C GLY A 113 -23.53 -4.31 -28.60
N VAL A 114 -23.76 -4.19 -29.90
CA VAL A 114 -22.98 -4.79 -31.01
C VAL A 114 -21.48 -4.53 -30.90
#